data_AF-A0A7Y0A2P3-F1
#
_entry.id   AF-A0A7Y0A2P3-F1
#
_cell.length_a   1.000
_cell.length_b   1.000
_cell.length_c   1.000
_cell.angle_alpha   90.00
_cell.angle_beta   90.00
_cell.angle_gamma   90.00
#
_symmetry.space_group_name_H-M   'P 1'
#
loop_
_entity.id
_entity.type
_entity.pdbx_description
1 polymer ?
#
loop_
_entity_poly.entity_id
_entity_poly.type
_entity_poly.pdbx_seq_one_letter_code
_entity_poly.pdbx_strand_id
1 'polypeptide(L)'
;SVSAFAPIAAPMRCPWGEKAFGGYLGENRETWKQYDASELVAHASQQFAQGILVDQGLADQFLPTQLNPDVFEAACKAAGQPLTLRRHAGYDHGYYFISTFIEDHLAHHAKVLVG
;
A
#
# COMPACT_ATOMS: atom_id res chain seq x y z
N SER A 1 -0.92 -8.59 11.42
CA SER A 1 -1.83 -8.63 10.25
C SER A 1 -1.87 -7.24 9.63
N VAL A 2 -1.95 -7.10 8.30
CA VAL A 2 -1.91 -5.80 7.61
C VAL A 2 -2.73 -5.83 6.32
N SER A 3 -3.52 -4.78 6.09
CA SER A 3 -4.26 -4.58 4.85
C SER A 3 -4.46 -3.09 4.57
N ALA A 4 -4.77 -2.71 3.33
CA ALA A 4 -5.02 -1.32 2.96
C ALA A 4 -5.97 -1.14 1.77
N PHE A 5 -6.70 -0.04 1.76
CA PHE A 5 -7.50 0.45 0.62
C PHE A 5 -6.77 1.60 -0.06
N ALA A 6 -6.62 1.53 -1.39
CA ALA A 6 -6.03 2.58 -2.22
C ALA A 6 -4.80 3.29 -1.59
N PRO A 7 -3.77 2.54 -1.16
CA PRO A 7 -2.67 3.10 -0.39
C PRO A 7 -1.76 3.99 -1.25
N ILE A 8 -1.14 4.99 -0.63
CA ILE A 8 0.08 5.61 -1.16
C ILE A 8 1.23 4.64 -0.90
N ALA A 9 1.47 3.72 -1.85
CA ALA A 9 2.33 2.56 -1.64
C ALA A 9 3.82 2.86 -1.90
N ALA A 10 4.13 3.96 -2.60
CA ALA A 10 5.49 4.46 -2.83
C ALA A 10 5.52 5.99 -2.71
N PRO A 11 5.37 6.56 -1.49
CA PRO A 11 5.28 8.01 -1.27
C PRO A 11 6.51 8.79 -1.75
N MET A 12 7.71 8.20 -1.77
CA MET A 12 8.90 8.86 -2.33
C MET A 12 8.78 9.08 -3.85
N ARG A 13 7.82 8.46 -4.51
CA ARG A 13 7.63 8.47 -5.97
C ARG A 13 6.32 9.14 -6.39
N CYS A 14 5.73 9.97 -5.54
CA CYS A 14 4.53 10.73 -5.90
C CYS A 14 4.52 12.16 -5.33
N PRO A 15 3.80 13.10 -5.97
CA PRO A 15 3.80 14.50 -5.57
C PRO A 15 3.36 14.74 -4.11
N TRP A 16 2.38 13.97 -3.60
CA TRP A 16 1.95 14.11 -2.21
C TRP A 16 3.04 13.71 -1.22
N GLY A 17 3.69 12.57 -1.44
CA GLY A 17 4.75 12.11 -0.55
C GLY A 17 6.01 12.96 -0.67
N GLU A 18 6.41 13.39 -1.88
CA GLU A 18 7.55 14.32 -2.05
C GLU A 18 7.33 15.65 -1.34
N LYS A 19 6.13 16.23 -1.45
CA LYS A 19 5.78 17.46 -0.74
C LYS A 19 5.79 17.26 0.78
N ALA A 20 5.16 16.20 1.27
CA ALA A 20 5.06 15.93 2.71
C ALA A 20 6.43 15.61 3.32
N PHE A 21 7.20 14.72 2.69
CA PHE A 21 8.53 14.33 3.18
C PHE A 21 9.53 15.48 3.07
N GLY A 22 9.51 16.27 2.00
CA GLY A 22 10.34 17.47 1.91
C GLY A 22 10.06 18.47 3.03
N GLY A 23 8.77 18.63 3.39
CA GLY A 23 8.37 19.53 4.49
C GLY A 23 8.68 19.00 5.90
N TYR A 24 8.52 17.69 6.14
CA TYR A 24 8.65 17.12 7.48
C TYR A 24 10.01 16.49 7.79
N LEU A 25 10.66 15.92 6.78
CA LEU A 25 11.89 15.13 6.92
C LEU A 25 13.11 15.83 6.28
N GLY A 26 12.88 16.98 5.63
CA GLY A 26 13.90 17.73 4.90
C GLY A 26 14.22 17.12 3.53
N GLU A 27 15.22 17.69 2.84
CA GLU A 27 15.54 17.36 1.44
C GLU A 27 16.34 16.06 1.28
N ASN A 28 16.87 15.48 2.37
CA ASN A 28 17.65 14.25 2.30
C ASN A 28 16.74 13.03 2.09
N ARG A 29 16.57 12.63 0.82
CA ARG A 29 15.71 11.50 0.43
C ARG A 29 16.09 10.15 1.04
N GLU A 30 17.32 9.97 1.52
CA GLU A 30 17.70 8.74 2.22
C GLU A 30 16.93 8.58 3.54
N THR A 31 16.58 9.68 4.23
CA THR A 31 15.77 9.62 5.45
C THR A 31 14.31 9.26 5.19
N TRP A 32 13.85 9.38 3.95
CA TRP A 32 12.46 9.10 3.57
C TRP A 32 12.20 7.60 3.44
N LYS A 33 13.24 6.80 3.12
CA LYS A 33 13.12 5.35 2.88
C LYS A 33 12.50 4.60 4.05
N GLN A 34 12.72 5.07 5.29
CA GLN A 34 12.12 4.47 6.49
C GLN A 34 10.59 4.68 6.59
N TYR A 35 10.00 5.49 5.72
CA TYR A 35 8.56 5.81 5.67
C TYR A 35 7.92 5.47 4.32
N ASP A 36 8.64 4.80 3.42
CA ASP A 36 8.12 4.36 2.12
C ASP A 36 7.90 2.84 2.13
N ALA A 37 6.65 2.40 1.94
CA ALA A 37 6.32 0.98 2.04
C ALA A 37 7.04 0.12 0.98
N SER A 38 7.27 0.66 -0.22
CA SER A 38 8.00 -0.05 -1.29
C SER A 38 9.49 -0.20 -0.98
N GLU A 39 10.11 0.80 -0.34
CA GLU A 39 11.50 0.72 0.11
C GLU A 39 11.63 -0.17 1.37
N LEU A 40 10.68 -0.07 2.31
CA LEU A 40 10.66 -0.89 3.52
C LEU A 40 10.54 -2.39 3.20
N VAL A 41 9.61 -2.77 2.31
CA VAL A 41 9.42 -4.20 1.98
C VAL A 41 10.61 -4.78 1.23
N ALA A 42 11.30 -3.97 0.40
CA ALA A 42 12.49 -4.39 -0.32
C ALA A 42 13.68 -4.73 0.61
N HIS A 43 13.70 -4.17 1.82
CA HIS A 43 14.77 -4.33 2.80
C HIS A 43 14.32 -5.01 4.11
N ALA A 44 13.10 -5.53 4.16
CA ALA A 44 12.54 -6.10 5.38
C ALA A 44 13.24 -7.41 5.75
N SER A 45 13.69 -7.53 7.00
CA SER A 45 14.21 -8.78 7.57
C SER A 45 13.10 -9.74 8.00
N GLN A 46 11.88 -9.24 8.16
CA GLN A 46 10.70 -9.99 8.53
C GLN A 46 9.58 -9.76 7.51
N GLN A 47 8.85 -10.83 7.21
CA GLN A 47 7.73 -10.79 6.28
C GLN A 47 6.42 -11.01 7.03
N PHE A 48 5.33 -10.44 6.50
CA PHE A 48 3.99 -10.84 6.89
C PHE A 48 3.68 -12.21 6.26
N ALA A 49 3.94 -13.28 7.00
CA ALA A 49 3.78 -14.66 6.51
C ALA A 49 2.36 -14.97 6.00
N GLN A 50 1.34 -14.38 6.63
CA GLN A 50 -0.07 -14.51 6.22
C GLN A 50 -0.47 -13.57 5.08
N GLY A 51 0.51 -12.86 4.52
CA GLY A 51 0.36 -11.93 3.42
C GLY A 51 -0.19 -10.56 3.80
N ILE A 52 -0.01 -9.64 2.86
CA ILE A 52 -0.59 -8.30 2.86
C ILE A 52 -1.78 -8.32 1.91
N LEU A 53 -2.92 -7.76 2.33
CA LEU A 53 -4.08 -7.56 1.45
C LEU A 53 -4.18 -6.09 1.03
N VAL A 54 -4.23 -5.82 -0.27
CA VAL A 54 -4.46 -4.48 -0.81
C VAL A 54 -5.59 -4.51 -1.81
N ASP A 55 -6.51 -3.56 -1.67
CA ASP A 55 -7.62 -3.35 -2.58
C ASP A 55 -7.47 -1.98 -3.26
N GLN A 56 -7.54 -1.96 -4.59
CA GLN A 56 -7.39 -0.76 -5.41
C GLN A 56 -8.56 -0.62 -6.39
N GLY A 57 -9.26 0.51 -6.33
CA GLY A 57 -10.21 0.92 -7.37
C GLY A 57 -9.49 1.33 -8.66
N LEU A 58 -9.92 0.83 -9.82
CA LEU A 58 -9.34 1.18 -11.12
C LEU A 58 -9.91 2.48 -11.72
N ALA A 59 -11.03 2.98 -11.18
CA ALA A 59 -11.58 4.30 -11.53
C ALA A 59 -11.14 5.38 -10.53
N ASP A 60 -10.19 5.07 -9.64
CA ASP A 60 -9.62 5.99 -8.67
C ASP A 60 -8.81 7.09 -9.37
N GLN A 61 -9.25 8.35 -9.22
CA GLN A 61 -8.58 9.51 -9.83
C GLN A 61 -7.13 9.73 -9.35
N PHE A 62 -6.73 9.18 -8.21
CA PHE A 62 -5.37 9.32 -7.67
C PHE A 62 -4.44 8.19 -8.09
N LEU A 63 -4.96 7.07 -8.59
CA LEU A 63 -4.18 5.90 -9.02
C LEU A 63 -3.02 6.25 -9.96
N PRO A 64 -3.21 7.09 -11.01
CA PRO A 64 -2.14 7.34 -11.98
C PRO A 64 -0.98 8.19 -11.42
N THR A 65 -1.16 8.88 -10.29
CA THR A 65 -0.20 9.91 -9.85
C THR A 65 0.26 9.79 -8.41
N GLN A 66 -0.54 9.18 -7.52
CA GLN A 66 -0.27 9.18 -6.08
C GLN A 66 -0.02 7.79 -5.51
N LEU A 67 -0.79 6.79 -5.96
CA LEU A 67 -0.94 5.54 -5.21
C LEU A 67 0.18 4.53 -5.50
N ASN A 68 0.62 4.44 -6.76
CA ASN A 68 1.73 3.59 -7.19
C ASN A 68 1.66 2.11 -6.69
N PRO A 69 0.51 1.41 -6.75
CA PRO A 69 0.41 0.05 -6.25
C PRO A 69 1.32 -0.95 -6.98
N ASP A 70 1.61 -0.72 -8.27
CA ASP A 70 2.48 -1.58 -9.08
C ASP A 70 3.95 -1.51 -8.61
N VAL A 71 4.40 -0.37 -8.08
CA VAL A 71 5.75 -0.25 -7.50
C VAL A 71 5.87 -1.12 -6.26
N PHE A 72 4.85 -1.10 -5.39
CA PHE A 72 4.81 -1.93 -4.20
C PHE A 72 4.66 -3.43 -4.53
N GLU A 73 3.86 -3.78 -5.54
CA GLU A 73 3.73 -5.17 -6.03
C GLU A 73 5.07 -5.72 -6.52
N ALA A 74 5.81 -4.93 -7.31
CA ALA A 74 7.15 -5.31 -7.77
C ALA A 74 8.14 -5.49 -6.61
N ALA A 75 8.12 -4.58 -5.62
CA ALA A 75 8.97 -4.68 -4.44
C ALA A 75 8.65 -5.92 -3.59
N CYS A 76 7.36 -6.20 -3.35
CA CYS A 76 6.91 -7.41 -2.64
C CYS A 76 7.38 -8.67 -3.37
N LYS A 77 7.23 -8.72 -4.70
CA LYS A 77 7.67 -9.86 -5.52
C LYS A 77 9.17 -10.08 -5.43
N ALA A 78 9.98 -9.02 -5.51
CA ALA A 78 11.43 -9.10 -5.41
C ALA A 78 11.90 -9.57 -4.02
N ALA A 79 11.22 -9.12 -2.96
CA ALA A 79 11.51 -9.49 -1.58
C ALA A 79 10.91 -10.84 -1.17
N GLY A 80 10.05 -11.45 -1.99
CA GLY A 80 9.30 -12.66 -1.65
C GLY A 80 8.21 -12.45 -0.58
N GLN A 81 7.78 -11.21 -0.33
CA GLN A 81 6.69 -10.88 0.59
C GLN A 81 5.35 -11.29 -0.04
N PRO A 82 4.54 -12.18 0.59
CA PRO A 82 3.23 -12.50 0.06
C PRO A 82 2.32 -11.26 0.03
N LEU A 83 1.75 -10.99 -1.15
CA LEU A 83 0.85 -9.87 -1.40
C LEU A 83 -0.35 -10.37 -2.20
N THR A 84 -1.55 -10.02 -1.75
CA THR A 84 -2.78 -10.13 -2.53
C THR A 84 -3.21 -8.71 -2.90
N LEU A 85 -2.93 -8.30 -4.14
CA LEU A 85 -3.36 -7.01 -4.68
C LEU A 85 -4.57 -7.21 -5.60
N ARG A 86 -5.76 -6.79 -5.13
CA ARG A 86 -7.02 -6.89 -5.88
C ARG A 86 -7.31 -5.56 -6.56
N ARG A 87 -7.65 -5.62 -7.86
CA ARG A 87 -7.92 -4.46 -8.71
C ARG A 87 -9.38 -4.49 -9.13
N HIS A 88 -10.14 -3.43 -8.81
CA HIS A 88 -11.59 -3.39 -8.96
C HIS A 88 -12.04 -2.40 -10.03
N ALA A 89 -12.58 -2.92 -11.13
CA ALA A 89 -13.11 -2.09 -12.20
C ALA A 89 -14.30 -1.24 -11.72
N GLY A 90 -14.30 0.05 -12.06
CA GLY A 90 -15.40 0.97 -11.76
C GLY A 90 -15.43 1.55 -10.34
N TYR A 91 -14.58 1.07 -9.43
CA TYR A 91 -14.50 1.61 -8.07
C TYR A 91 -13.50 2.79 -7.99
N ASP A 92 -13.87 3.80 -7.22
CA ASP A 92 -13.13 5.04 -7.01
C ASP A 92 -12.38 5.05 -5.66
N HIS A 93 -12.00 6.23 -5.18
CA HIS A 93 -11.31 6.44 -3.90
C HIS A 93 -12.27 6.64 -2.70
N GLY A 94 -13.58 6.57 -2.93
CA GLY A 94 -14.59 6.94 -1.95
C GLY A 94 -14.87 5.85 -0.91
N TYR A 95 -15.63 6.21 0.13
CA TYR A 95 -16.08 5.23 1.12
C TYR A 95 -17.07 4.20 0.56
N TYR A 96 -17.69 4.44 -0.60
CA TYR A 96 -18.45 3.39 -1.30
C TYR A 96 -17.55 2.22 -1.69
N PHE A 97 -16.35 2.50 -2.19
CA PHE A 97 -15.35 1.47 -2.45
C PHE A 97 -14.94 0.74 -1.17
N ILE A 98 -14.56 1.48 -0.12
CA ILE A 98 -14.13 0.90 1.15
C ILE A 98 -15.24 0.02 1.76
N SER A 99 -16.46 0.55 1.88
CA SER A 99 -17.59 -0.17 2.47
C SER A 99 -17.99 -1.43 1.72
N THR A 100 -17.75 -1.48 0.40
CA THR A 100 -18.03 -2.68 -0.41
C THR A 100 -17.14 -3.86 -0.02
N PHE A 101 -15.89 -3.59 0.34
CA PHE A 101 -14.87 -4.62 0.55
C PHE A 101 -14.34 -4.70 2.00
N ILE A 102 -14.85 -3.87 2.93
CA ILE A 102 -14.40 -3.83 4.32
C ILE A 102 -14.57 -5.17 5.04
N GLU A 103 -15.62 -5.93 4.72
CA GLU A 103 -15.86 -7.25 5.31
C GLU A 103 -14.71 -8.22 5.02
N ASP A 104 -14.17 -8.20 3.79
CA ASP A 104 -13.03 -9.04 3.40
C ASP A 104 -11.77 -8.69 4.20
N HIS A 105 -11.55 -7.41 4.47
CA HIS A 105 -10.42 -6.95 5.28
C HIS A 105 -10.57 -7.36 6.74
N LEU A 106 -11.78 -7.25 7.30
CA LEU A 106 -12.08 -7.75 8.65
C LEU A 106 -11.83 -9.25 8.74
N ALA A 107 -12.27 -10.03 7.75
CA ALA A 107 -12.03 -11.47 7.69
C ALA A 107 -10.53 -11.80 7.52
N HIS A 108 -9.79 -11.05 6.69
CA HIS A 108 -8.34 -11.20 6.56
C HIS A 108 -7.63 -10.99 7.91
N HIS A 109 -8.02 -9.95 8.65
CA HIS A 109 -7.45 -9.68 9.96
C HIS A 109 -7.83 -10.72 11.01
N ALA A 110 -9.10 -11.13 11.04
CA ALA A 110 -9.62 -12.13 11.98
C ALA A 110 -8.86 -13.46 11.88
N LYS A 111 -8.54 -13.93 10.66
CA LYS A 111 -7.76 -15.15 10.41
C LYS A 111 -6.38 -15.14 11.09
N VAL A 112 -5.80 -13.97 11.33
CA VAL A 112 -4.46 -13.82 11.91
C VAL A 112 -4.51 -13.49 13.39
N LEU A 113 -5.55 -12.77 13.84
CA LEU A 113 -5.64 -12.26 15.22
C LEU A 113 -6.42 -13.18 16.16
N VAL A 114 -7.38 -13.93 15.64
CA VAL A 114 -8.23 -14.86 16.40
C VAL A 114 -7.84 -16.31 16.13
N GLY A 115 -6.83 -16.52 15.27
CA GLY A 115 -6.26 -17.83 14.97
C GLY A 115 -5.51 -18.42 16.15
#